data_AF-A0A6V7HN45-F1
#
_entry.id   AF-A0A6V7HN45-F1
#
_cell.length_a   1.000
_cell.length_b   1.000
_cell.length_c   1.000
_cell.angle_alpha   90.00
_cell.angle_beta   90.00
_cell.angle_gamma   90.00
#
_symmetry.space_group_name_H-M   'P 1'
#
loop_
_entity.id
_entity.type
_entity.pdbx_description
1 polymer ?
#
loop_
_entity_poly.entity_id
_entity_poly.type
_entity_poly.pdbx_seq_one_letter_code
_entity_poly.pdbx_strand_id
1 'polypeptide(L)' 'RVIEYTKLKQEGPFESSPGSKPPQDWPAEGCITFEHVYLKYSEDGLLILNDLNFVIEPGMK' A
#
# COMPACT_ATOMS: atom_id res chain seq x y z
N ARG A 1 -23.97 -17.25 -9.37
CA ARG A 1 -22.57 -17.56 -9.02
C ARG A 1 -21.56 -16.72 -9.80
N VAL A 2 -21.44 -16.80 -11.13
CA VAL A 2 -20.46 -15.96 -11.87
C VAL A 2 -20.79 -14.46 -11.84
N ILE A 3 -22.08 -14.08 -11.92
CA ILE A 3 -22.54 -12.68 -11.94
C ILE A 3 -22.27 -11.94 -10.61
N GLU A 4 -22.17 -12.67 -9.50
CA GLU A 4 -21.96 -12.05 -8.18
C GLU A 4 -20.54 -11.48 -8.03
N TYR A 5 -19.55 -12.05 -8.74
CA TYR A 5 -18.19 -11.54 -8.77
C TYR A 5 -17.98 -10.39 -9.76
N THR A 6 -18.93 -10.12 -10.67
CA THR A 6 -18.82 -9.00 -11.61
C THR A 6 -19.26 -7.66 -11.03
N LYS A 7 -19.92 -7.65 -9.86
CA LYS A 7 -20.45 -6.45 -9.19
C LYS A 7 -19.69 -6.04 -7.94
N LEU A 8 -18.53 -6.63 -7.68
CA LEU A 8 -17.70 -6.31 -6.52
C LEU A 8 -17.06 -4.92 -6.68
N LYS A 9 -16.79 -4.27 -5.54
CA LYS A 9 -15.98 -3.05 -5.50
C LYS A 9 -14.58 -3.38 -6.02
N GLN A 10 -14.17 -2.71 -7.09
CA GLN A 10 -12.83 -2.88 -7.66
C GLN A 10 -11.81 -2.07 -6.84
N GLU A 11 -10.60 -2.60 -6.70
CA GLU A 11 -9.52 -1.99 -5.90
C GLU A 11 -8.95 -0.72 -6.56
N GLY A 12 -9.08 -0.60 -7.89
CA GLY A 12 -8.58 0.52 -8.68
C GLY A 12 -8.06 0.05 -10.04
N PRO A 13 -7.57 0.97 -10.88
CA PRO A 13 -6.87 0.59 -12.10
C PRO A 13 -5.54 -0.11 -11.77
N PHE A 14 -5.20 -1.15 -12.53
CA PHE A 14 -3.94 -1.87 -12.39
C PHE A 14 -2.71 -1.01 -12.76
N GLU A 15 -2.89 -0.13 -13.76
CA GLU A 15 -1.86 0.81 -14.20
C GLU A 15 -2.06 2.15 -13.51
N SER A 16 -0.95 2.79 -13.14
CA SER A 16 -0.94 4.18 -12.68
C SER A 16 -1.40 5.13 -13.78
N SER A 17 -1.99 6.27 -13.41
CA SER A 17 -2.31 7.32 -14.38
C SER A 17 -1.06 7.82 -15.14
N PRO A 18 -1.21 8.25 -16.40
CA PRO A 18 -0.10 8.82 -17.17
C PRO A 18 0.56 9.98 -16.41
N GLY A 19 1.88 9.91 -16.23
CA GLY A 19 2.65 10.90 -15.46
C GLY A 19 2.82 10.59 -13.97
N SER A 20 2.10 9.61 -13.42
CA SER A 20 2.25 9.17 -12.01
C SER A 20 3.17 7.97 -11.85
N LYS A 21 3.79 7.49 -12.93
CA LYS A 21 4.78 6.41 -12.85
C LYS A 21 6.03 6.93 -12.15
N PRO A 22 6.59 6.19 -11.19
CA PRO A 22 7.86 6.57 -10.63
C PRO A 22 8.95 6.55 -11.72
N PRO A 23 10.07 7.27 -11.51
CA PRO A 23 11.22 7.22 -12.42
C PRO A 23 11.74 5.79 -12.63
N GLN A 24 12.44 5.57 -13.74
CA GLN A 24 12.98 4.25 -14.07
C GLN A 24 13.97 3.72 -13.02
N ASP A 25 14.70 4.62 -12.36
CA ASP A 25 15.70 4.27 -11.34
C ASP A 25 15.09 4.11 -9.94
N TRP A 26 13.75 4.13 -9.81
CA TRP A 26 13.09 3.90 -8.54
C TRP A 26 12.92 2.40 -8.25
N PRO A 27 13.15 1.94 -7.00
CA PRO A 27 13.71 2.70 -5.88
C PRO A 27 15.24 2.78 -5.98
N ALA A 28 15.80 3.98 -5.76
CA ALA A 28 17.25 4.22 -5.91
C ALA A 28 18.07 3.57 -4.79
N GLU A 29 17.65 3.75 -3.53
CA GLU A 29 18.40 3.26 -2.35
C GLU A 29 17.61 2.18 -1.56
N GLY A 30 16.29 2.09 -1.76
CA GLY A 30 15.45 1.11 -1.06
C GLY A 30 15.20 1.42 0.41
N CYS A 31 15.41 2.66 0.86
CA CYS A 31 14.98 3.12 2.19
C CYS A 31 13.44 3.09 2.29
N ILE A 32 12.91 2.61 3.41
CA ILE A 32 11.47 2.56 3.67
C ILE A 32 11.16 3.27 4.98
N THR A 33 10.33 4.30 4.93
CA THR A 33 9.87 5.03 6.12
C THR A 33 8.39 4.76 6.36
N PHE A 34 8.05 4.36 7.57
CA PHE A 34 6.68 4.26 8.07
C PHE A 34 6.43 5.45 9.00
N GLU A 35 5.48 6.32 8.63
CA GLU A 35 5.08 7.49 9.41
C GLU A 35 3.60 7.36 9.78
N HIS A 36 3.29 7.31 11.07
CA HIS A 36 1.94 7.24 11.62
C HIS A 36 1.03 6.22 10.89
N VAL A 37 1.51 4.99 10.73
CA VAL A 37 0.77 3.97 9.96
C VAL A 37 -0.31 3.32 10.81
N TYR A 38 -1.53 3.29 10.27
CA TYR A 38 -2.72 2.67 10.85
C TYR A 38 -3.28 1.62 9.89
N LEU A 39 -3.63 0.43 10.41
CA LEU A 39 -4.17 -0.66 9.60
C LEU A 39 -5.29 -1.40 10.34
N LYS A 40 -6.39 -1.65 9.64
CA LYS A 40 -7.50 -2.53 10.07
C LYS A 40 -7.92 -3.42 8.90
N TYR A 41 -8.31 -4.65 9.19
CA TYR A 41 -8.72 -5.63 8.17
C TYR A 41 -10.15 -5.47 7.68
N SER A 42 -11.02 -4.86 8.51
CA SER A 42 -12.42 -4.60 8.17
C SER A 42 -12.79 -3.18 8.61
N GLU A 43 -13.86 -2.63 8.03
CA GLU A 43 -14.31 -1.27 8.35
C GLU A 43 -14.72 -1.13 9.82
N ASP A 44 -15.35 -2.16 10.39
CA ASP A 44 -15.77 -2.22 11.80
C ASP A 44 -14.72 -2.86 12.73
N GLY A 45 -13.58 -3.29 12.18
CA GLY A 45 -12.52 -3.98 12.92
C GLY A 45 -11.68 -3.03 13.77
N LEU A 46 -10.96 -3.60 14.74
CA LEU A 46 -9.98 -2.87 15.52
C LEU A 46 -8.76 -2.51 14.68
N LEU A 47 -8.09 -1.41 15.05
CA LEU A 47 -6.78 -1.06 14.52
C LEU A 47 -5.76 -2.06 15.04
N ILE A 48 -5.12 -2.79 14.12
CA ILE A 48 -4.10 -3.79 14.43
C ILE A 48 -2.71 -3.14 14.40
N LEU A 49 -2.45 -2.31 13.39
CA LEU A 49 -1.35 -1.35 13.47
C LEU A 49 -1.93 -0.03 13.92
N ASN A 50 -1.41 0.51 15.01
CA ASN A 50 -1.87 1.76 15.60
C ASN A 50 -0.67 2.67 15.84
N ASP A 51 -0.54 3.69 15.01
CA ASP A 51 0.52 4.70 15.07
C ASP A 51 1.94 4.10 14.98
N LEU A 52 2.16 3.28 13.94
CA LEU A 52 3.44 2.63 13.73
C LEU A 52 4.43 3.58 13.02
N ASN A 53 5.58 3.80 13.65
CA ASN A 53 6.62 4.73 13.20
C ASN A 53 8.00 4.07 13.25
N PHE A 54 8.63 3.85 12.10
CA PHE A 54 10.00 3.31 12.02
C PHE A 54 10.60 3.49 10.62
N VAL A 55 11.92 3.40 10.55
CA VAL A 55 12.69 3.49 9.31
C VAL A 55 13.42 2.17 9.10
N ILE A 56 13.33 1.64 7.88
CA ILE A 56 14.15 0.54 7.39
C ILE A 56 15.21 1.15 6.49
N GLU A 57 16.45 1.08 6.95
CA GLU A 57 17.60 1.59 6.20
C GLU A 57 17.92 0.72 4.98
N PRO A 58 18.49 1.31 3.91
CA PRO A 58 19.00 0.57 2.76
C PRO A 58 19.87 -0.63 3.15
N GLY A 59 19.51 -1.83 2.66
CA GLY A 59 20.29 -3.05 2.87
C GLY A 59 20.18 -3.68 4.26
N MET A 60 19.26 -3.21 5.12
CA MET A 60 18.92 -3.84 6.39
C MET A 60 18.38 -5.27 6.15
N LYS A 61 18.82 -6.25 6.96
CA LYS A 61 18.47 -7.68 6.84
C LYS A 61 17.73 -8.19 8.05
#